data_AF-A0A1H7SDK2-F1
#
_entry.id   AF-A0A1H7SDK2-F1
#
_cell.length_a   1.000
_cell.length_b   1.000
_cell.length_c   1.000
_cell.angle_alpha   90.00
_cell.angle_beta   90.00
_cell.angle_gamma   90.00
#
_symmetry.space_group_name_H-M   'P 1'
#
loop_
_entity.id
_entity.type
_entity.pdbx_description
1 polymer ?
#
loop_
_entity_poly.entity_id
_entity_poly.type
_entity_poly.pdbx_seq_one_letter_code
_entity_poly.pdbx_strand_id
1 'polypeptide(L)'
;MNLLSRYIVTLTRLYGVVHKDVVAEIYNEQQDEQITSQEIEDYFDASVQEIEKHFAYKEGNYFVHETILAYDDLDETLAKQAGKPRYIPDKNELMKHMDEFYFYKSEAYKKLYNHVLKYHVDGNEERAEEVCEDAEGMIEVNASFLTVMSTLDNLGVEFNSKQQRDKVKRLVRKLQDNVRLWTNKGHTNQELKDLGYSAAGNASAGNQVLTKKIGRNDPCHCGSGKKYKKCCLDKDNKMKI
;
A
#
# COMPACT_ATOMS: atom_id res chain seq x y z
N MET A 1 -6.02 22.55 9.69
CA MET A 1 -6.12 21.18 10.22
C MET A 1 -5.26 20.98 11.44
N ASN A 2 -5.88 20.48 12.48
CA ASN A 2 -5.28 20.13 13.77
C ASN A 2 -4.47 18.81 13.67
N LEU A 3 -3.72 18.44 14.72
CA LEU A 3 -2.76 17.34 14.63
C LEU A 3 -3.42 15.97 14.43
N LEU A 4 -4.47 15.66 15.18
CA LEU A 4 -5.13 14.35 15.08
C LEU A 4 -5.79 14.12 13.70
N SER A 5 -6.41 15.14 13.10
CA SER A 5 -6.95 15.02 11.74
C SER A 5 -5.82 14.75 10.73
N ARG A 6 -4.63 15.33 10.92
CA ARG A 6 -3.46 15.01 10.08
C ARG A 6 -3.04 13.56 10.21
N TYR A 7 -3.08 12.97 11.41
CA TYR A 7 -2.83 11.52 11.58
C TYR A 7 -3.88 10.67 10.88
N ILE A 8 -5.17 11.00 11.00
CA ILE A 8 -6.24 10.28 10.28
C ILE A 8 -5.97 10.32 8.78
N VAL A 9 -5.73 11.52 8.21
CA VAL A 9 -5.49 11.71 6.78
C VAL A 9 -4.23 10.98 6.31
N THR A 10 -3.08 11.22 6.94
CA THR A 10 -1.80 10.63 6.52
C THR A 10 -1.76 9.11 6.66
N LEU A 11 -2.34 8.54 7.72
CA LEU A 11 -2.41 7.09 7.89
C LEU A 11 -3.40 6.45 6.91
N THR A 12 -4.50 7.14 6.59
CA THR A 12 -5.44 6.70 5.55
C THR A 12 -4.77 6.72 4.18
N ARG A 13 -4.02 7.77 3.85
CA ARG A 13 -3.23 7.87 2.59
C ARG A 13 -2.18 6.76 2.49
N LEU A 14 -1.46 6.48 3.57
CA LEU A 14 -0.39 5.47 3.59
C LEU A 14 -0.93 4.02 3.51
N TYR A 15 -2.09 3.76 4.11
CA TYR A 15 -2.61 2.40 4.23
C TYR A 15 -3.81 2.10 3.33
N GLY A 16 -4.42 3.10 2.73
CA GLY A 16 -5.71 3.04 2.03
C GLY A 16 -6.88 2.87 3.00
N VAL A 17 -6.75 1.97 3.97
CA VAL A 17 -7.71 1.75 5.06
C VAL A 17 -6.99 1.54 6.39
N VAL A 18 -7.48 2.18 7.45
CA VAL A 18 -6.92 2.10 8.80
C VAL A 18 -8.01 2.06 9.86
N HIS A 19 -7.88 1.16 10.84
CA HIS A 19 -8.81 1.08 11.97
C HIS A 19 -8.53 2.20 12.98
N LYS A 20 -9.56 2.76 13.62
CA LYS A 20 -9.42 3.84 14.63
C LYS A 20 -8.42 3.51 15.75
N ASP A 21 -8.38 2.26 16.21
CA ASP A 21 -7.44 1.84 17.26
C ASP A 21 -5.98 1.92 16.79
N VAL A 22 -5.71 1.67 15.50
CA VAL A 22 -4.36 1.80 14.93
C VAL A 22 -3.96 3.26 14.83
N VAL A 23 -4.90 4.16 14.53
CA VAL A 23 -4.63 5.60 14.56
C VAL A 23 -4.25 6.04 15.98
N ALA A 24 -4.98 5.57 17.01
CA ALA A 24 -4.66 5.84 18.41
C ALA A 24 -3.28 5.31 18.79
N GLU A 25 -2.99 4.05 18.45
CA GLU A 25 -1.70 3.40 18.73
C GLU A 25 -0.53 4.22 18.16
N ILE A 26 -0.56 4.55 16.87
CA ILE A 26 0.53 5.29 16.22
C ILE A 26 0.62 6.73 16.72
N TYR A 27 -0.52 7.40 16.96
CA TYR A 27 -0.52 8.74 17.55
C TYR A 27 0.18 8.74 18.91
N ASN A 28 -0.19 7.80 19.76
CA ASN A 28 0.30 7.64 21.13
C ASN A 28 1.76 7.24 21.21
N GLU A 29 2.26 6.44 20.26
CA GLU A 29 3.68 6.11 20.15
C GLU A 29 4.54 7.33 19.75
N GLN A 30 3.95 8.31 19.07
CA GLN A 30 4.66 9.46 18.50
C GLN A 30 4.43 10.77 19.26
N GLN A 31 3.46 10.83 20.19
CA GLN A 31 3.12 12.01 20.99
C GLN A 31 3.25 11.73 22.50
N ASP A 32 3.53 12.79 23.26
CA ASP A 32 3.54 12.72 24.72
C ASP A 32 2.12 12.59 25.30
N GLU A 33 1.16 13.34 24.74
CA GLU A 33 -0.25 13.28 25.14
C GLU A 33 -0.94 12.08 24.48
N GLN A 34 -1.58 11.26 25.32
CA GLN A 34 -2.23 10.03 24.90
C GLN A 34 -3.70 10.28 24.57
N ILE A 35 -4.22 9.56 23.58
CA ILE A 35 -5.61 9.60 23.14
C ILE A 35 -6.21 8.19 23.08
N THR A 36 -7.51 8.09 23.33
CA THR A 36 -8.31 6.87 23.16
C THR A 36 -8.93 6.82 21.76
N SER A 37 -9.29 5.62 21.30
CA SER A 37 -10.00 5.49 20.02
C SER A 37 -11.40 6.10 20.02
N GLN A 38 -12.02 6.30 21.18
CA GLN A 38 -13.29 7.03 21.30
C GLN A 38 -13.09 8.52 21.01
N GLU A 39 -12.06 9.13 21.60
CA GLU A 39 -11.74 10.54 21.36
C GLU A 39 -11.39 10.80 19.88
N ILE A 40 -10.84 9.80 19.17
CA ILE A 40 -10.62 9.88 17.72
C ILE A 40 -11.95 9.98 16.97
N GLU A 41 -12.96 9.20 17.35
CA GLU A 41 -14.28 9.26 16.71
C GLU A 41 -14.97 10.59 16.97
N ASP A 42 -14.99 11.02 18.24
CA ASP A 42 -15.60 12.28 18.64
C ASP A 42 -14.98 13.45 17.86
N TYR A 43 -13.67 13.37 17.63
CA TYR A 43 -12.93 14.37 16.89
C TYR A 43 -13.16 14.33 15.38
N PHE A 44 -13.25 13.12 14.80
CA PHE A 44 -13.61 12.96 13.40
C PHE A 44 -14.98 13.58 13.14
N ASP A 45 -15.98 13.28 13.98
CA ASP A 45 -17.34 13.79 13.82
C ASP A 45 -17.36 15.34 13.90
N ALA A 46 -16.49 15.94 14.72
CA ALA A 46 -16.33 17.40 14.80
C ALA A 46 -15.54 18.01 13.63
N SER A 47 -14.71 17.23 12.93
CA SER A 47 -13.79 17.70 11.89
C SER A 47 -14.06 17.09 10.50
N VAL A 48 -15.22 16.46 10.30
CA VAL A 48 -15.52 15.62 9.12
C VAL A 48 -15.24 16.34 7.80
N GLN A 49 -15.75 17.56 7.65
CA GLN A 49 -15.57 18.36 6.42
C GLN A 49 -14.11 18.73 6.13
N GLU A 50 -13.25 18.78 7.15
CA GLU A 50 -11.83 19.07 6.96
C GLU A 50 -11.06 17.80 6.55
N ILE A 51 -11.43 16.65 7.11
CA ILE A 51 -10.80 15.35 6.82
C ILE A 51 -11.22 14.84 5.43
N GLU A 52 -12.50 14.91 5.09
CA GLU A 52 -13.03 14.45 3.80
C GLU A 52 -12.46 15.25 2.61
N LYS A 53 -12.07 16.51 2.80
CA LYS A 53 -11.35 17.30 1.78
C LYS A 53 -10.02 16.68 1.35
N HIS A 54 -9.47 15.78 2.15
CA HIS A 54 -8.26 15.03 1.87
C HIS A 54 -8.56 13.54 1.62
N PHE A 55 -9.75 13.26 1.07
CA PHE A 55 -10.16 11.94 0.57
C PHE A 55 -10.22 10.82 1.61
N ALA A 56 -10.32 11.17 2.91
CA ALA A 56 -10.46 10.22 4.00
C ALA A 56 -11.88 10.24 4.57
N TYR A 57 -12.55 9.09 4.52
CA TYR A 57 -13.95 8.92 4.94
C TYR A 57 -14.05 7.86 6.03
N LYS A 58 -15.14 7.87 6.80
CA LYS A 58 -15.37 6.89 7.88
C LYS A 58 -16.35 5.81 7.42
N GLU A 59 -15.97 4.55 7.57
CA GLU A 59 -16.83 3.37 7.34
C GLU A 59 -16.74 2.46 8.59
N GLY A 60 -17.79 2.48 9.42
CA GLY A 60 -17.76 1.83 10.73
C GLY A 60 -16.61 2.34 11.62
N ASN A 61 -15.71 1.43 12.00
CA ASN A 61 -14.52 1.74 12.82
C ASN A 61 -13.26 2.03 11.98
N TYR A 62 -13.40 2.18 10.66
CA TYR A 62 -12.29 2.40 9.74
C TYR A 62 -12.33 3.80 9.14
N PHE A 63 -11.16 4.35 8.91
CA PHE A 63 -10.94 5.45 7.96
C PHE A 63 -10.47 4.85 6.64
N VAL A 64 -11.10 5.27 5.55
CA VAL A 64 -10.99 4.66 4.22
C VAL A 64 -10.75 5.75 3.19
N HIS A 65 -9.77 5.53 2.31
CA HIS A 65 -9.46 6.41 1.20
C HIS A 65 -10.59 6.36 0.14
N GLU A 66 -10.92 7.51 -0.45
CA GLU A 66 -12.00 7.66 -1.45
C GLU A 66 -11.97 6.59 -2.53
N THR A 67 -10.79 6.33 -3.10
CA THR A 67 -10.59 5.33 -4.15
C THR A 67 -11.14 3.96 -3.75
N ILE A 68 -10.92 3.50 -2.52
CA ILE A 68 -11.41 2.19 -2.08
C ILE A 68 -12.94 2.17 -2.03
N LEU A 69 -13.56 3.26 -1.57
CA LEU A 69 -15.02 3.39 -1.53
C LEU A 69 -15.62 3.50 -2.92
N ALA A 70 -14.98 4.25 -3.81
CA ALA A 70 -15.43 4.45 -5.19
C ALA A 70 -15.46 3.14 -6.00
N TYR A 71 -14.59 2.18 -5.66
CA TYR A 71 -14.54 0.85 -6.29
C TYR A 71 -15.18 -0.28 -5.47
N ASP A 72 -15.77 0.02 -4.30
CA ASP A 72 -16.36 -0.98 -3.39
C ASP A 72 -15.36 -2.08 -2.94
N ASP A 73 -14.10 -1.69 -2.74
CA ASP A 73 -12.96 -2.60 -2.54
C ASP A 73 -12.55 -2.78 -1.06
N LEU A 74 -13.37 -2.31 -0.12
CA LEU A 74 -13.02 -2.29 1.31
C LEU A 74 -12.74 -3.70 1.85
N ASP A 75 -13.67 -4.62 1.66
CA ASP A 75 -13.55 -6.00 2.14
C ASP A 75 -12.37 -6.74 1.49
N GLU A 76 -12.18 -6.57 0.18
CA GLU A 76 -11.06 -7.15 -0.55
C GLU A 76 -9.72 -6.61 -0.03
N THR A 77 -9.64 -5.30 0.23
CA THR A 77 -8.43 -4.67 0.77
C THR A 77 -8.11 -5.19 2.16
N LEU A 78 -9.10 -5.26 3.06
CA LEU A 78 -8.94 -5.81 4.41
C LEU A 78 -8.51 -7.29 4.37
N ALA A 79 -9.10 -8.10 3.49
CA ALA A 79 -8.71 -9.49 3.28
C ALA A 79 -7.25 -9.62 2.81
N LYS A 80 -6.82 -8.77 1.87
CA LYS A 80 -5.42 -8.73 1.41
C LYS A 80 -4.46 -8.23 2.48
N GLN A 81 -4.88 -7.33 3.38
CA GLN A 81 -4.07 -6.85 4.49
C GLN A 81 -3.92 -7.87 5.63
N ALA A 82 -4.83 -8.85 5.72
CA ALA A 82 -4.87 -9.81 6.83
C ALA A 82 -3.54 -10.57 7.00
N GLY A 83 -3.08 -10.67 8.25
CA GLY A 83 -1.85 -11.37 8.61
C GLY A 83 -0.53 -10.68 8.23
N LYS A 84 -0.56 -9.54 7.54
CA LYS A 84 0.64 -8.74 7.20
C LYS A 84 1.01 -7.77 8.33
N PRO A 85 2.31 -7.50 8.53
CA PRO A 85 2.77 -6.47 9.46
C PRO A 85 2.44 -5.10 8.88
N ARG A 86 2.47 -4.08 9.73
CA ARG A 86 2.25 -2.69 9.33
C ARG A 86 3.58 -1.98 9.25
N TYR A 87 3.77 -1.23 8.18
CA TYR A 87 4.89 -0.31 8.09
C TYR A 87 4.57 0.93 8.94
N ILE A 88 5.40 1.24 9.94
CA ILE A 88 5.23 2.42 10.80
C ILE A 88 6.39 3.39 10.50
N PRO A 89 6.16 4.48 9.74
CA PRO A 89 7.15 5.51 9.53
C PRO A 89 7.37 6.36 10.79
N ASP A 90 8.50 7.07 10.85
CA ASP A 90 8.65 8.14 11.83
C ASP A 90 7.67 9.29 11.55
N LYS A 91 7.43 10.13 12.56
CA LYS A 91 6.49 11.25 12.48
C LYS A 91 6.76 12.19 11.30
N ASN A 92 8.01 12.49 11.00
CA ASN A 92 8.35 13.44 9.94
C ASN A 92 8.14 12.82 8.55
N GLU A 93 8.43 11.52 8.38
CA GLU A 93 8.08 10.79 7.16
C GLU A 93 6.55 10.71 6.99
N LEU A 94 5.82 10.33 8.04
CA LEU A 94 4.36 10.24 8.00
C LEU A 94 3.71 11.56 7.55
N MET A 95 4.16 12.68 8.12
CA MET A 95 3.57 14.00 7.85
C MET A 95 3.79 14.49 6.41
N LYS A 96 4.68 13.88 5.63
CA LYS A 96 4.81 14.20 4.20
C LYS A 96 3.60 13.75 3.39
N HIS A 97 2.91 12.69 3.82
CA HIS A 97 1.66 12.22 3.21
C HIS A 97 0.47 13.18 3.40
N MET A 98 0.69 14.33 4.05
CA MET A 98 -0.26 15.45 4.01
C MET A 98 -0.35 16.10 2.63
N ASP A 99 0.74 16.05 1.86
CA ASP A 99 0.71 16.39 0.45
C ASP A 99 0.16 15.20 -0.32
N GLU A 100 -0.98 15.38 -0.97
CA GLU A 100 -1.71 14.33 -1.69
C GLU A 100 -0.89 13.75 -2.86
N PHE A 101 0.01 14.57 -3.42
CA PHE A 101 0.92 14.21 -4.50
C PHE A 101 2.24 13.62 -3.99
N TYR A 102 2.42 13.52 -2.67
CA TYR A 102 3.64 12.94 -2.10
C TYR A 102 3.66 11.42 -2.24
N PHE A 103 4.74 10.92 -2.82
CA PHE A 103 5.17 9.54 -2.73
C PHE A 103 6.70 9.46 -2.69
N TYR A 104 7.24 8.32 -2.24
CA TYR A 104 8.68 8.13 -2.17
C TYR A 104 9.27 7.80 -3.55
N LYS A 105 9.97 8.77 -4.17
CA LYS A 105 10.71 8.59 -5.43
C LYS A 105 11.94 7.67 -5.25
N SER A 106 11.69 6.36 -5.20
CA SER A 106 12.70 5.31 -5.01
C SER A 106 13.75 5.27 -6.13
N GLU A 107 14.87 4.56 -5.91
CA GLU A 107 15.85 4.31 -6.97
C GLU A 107 15.27 3.54 -8.16
N ALA A 108 14.21 2.73 -7.94
CA ALA A 108 13.49 2.07 -9.02
C ALA A 108 12.66 3.07 -9.84
N TYR A 109 11.99 4.02 -9.17
CA TYR A 109 11.27 5.12 -9.82
C TYR A 109 12.22 5.95 -10.68
N LYS A 110 13.34 6.43 -10.13
CA LYS A 110 14.33 7.24 -10.87
C LYS A 110 14.85 6.53 -12.11
N LYS A 111 15.03 5.20 -12.05
CA LYS A 111 15.46 4.39 -13.20
C LYS A 111 14.39 4.28 -14.29
N LEU A 112 13.11 4.16 -13.92
CA LEU A 112 12.01 4.21 -14.88
C LEU A 112 11.90 5.60 -15.49
N TYR A 113 11.85 6.64 -14.65
CA TYR A 113 11.79 8.05 -15.04
C TYR A 113 12.87 8.41 -16.06
N ASN A 114 14.15 8.18 -15.73
CA ASN A 114 15.25 8.48 -16.65
C ASN A 114 15.18 7.70 -17.97
N HIS A 115 14.57 6.51 -17.97
CA HIS A 115 14.38 5.73 -19.18
C HIS A 115 13.25 6.29 -20.04
N VAL A 116 12.12 6.64 -19.43
CA VAL A 116 10.98 7.28 -20.10
C VAL A 116 11.41 8.62 -20.68
N LEU A 117 11.99 9.48 -19.84
CA LEU A 117 12.51 10.80 -20.21
C LEU A 117 13.38 10.74 -21.47
N LYS A 118 14.32 9.79 -21.50
CA LYS A 118 15.30 9.69 -22.57
C LYS A 118 14.78 9.06 -23.86
N TYR A 119 13.87 8.08 -23.77
CA TYR A 119 13.55 7.21 -24.91
C TYR A 119 12.10 7.19 -25.35
N HIS A 120 11.21 7.86 -24.60
CA HIS A 120 9.76 7.80 -24.86
C HIS A 120 9.09 9.16 -24.92
N VAL A 121 9.72 10.22 -24.39
CA VAL A 121 9.12 11.56 -24.31
C VAL A 121 10.07 12.68 -24.73
N ASP A 122 11.13 12.35 -25.46
CA ASP A 122 12.08 13.31 -26.06
C ASP A 122 12.67 14.36 -25.09
N GLY A 123 12.91 13.96 -23.84
CA GLY A 123 13.45 14.84 -22.80
C GLY A 123 12.44 15.77 -22.15
N ASN A 124 11.13 15.60 -22.41
CA ASN A 124 10.08 16.33 -21.71
C ASN A 124 9.92 15.81 -20.27
N GLU A 125 10.34 16.62 -19.29
CA GLU A 125 10.30 16.28 -17.86
C GLU A 125 8.87 16.12 -17.34
N GLU A 126 7.98 17.06 -17.66
CA GLU A 126 6.56 17.01 -17.25
C GLU A 126 5.90 15.71 -17.72
N ARG A 127 6.13 15.33 -18.98
CA ARG A 127 5.57 14.09 -19.52
C ARG A 127 6.19 12.84 -18.89
N ALA A 128 7.48 12.89 -18.57
CA ALA A 128 8.14 11.77 -17.88
C ALA A 128 7.63 11.61 -16.44
N GLU A 129 7.35 12.72 -15.75
CA GLU A 129 6.73 12.72 -14.43
C GLU A 129 5.32 12.12 -14.50
N GLU A 130 4.45 12.66 -15.35
CA GLU A 130 3.09 12.16 -15.54
C GLU A 130 3.05 10.64 -15.78
N VAL A 131 3.83 10.13 -16.73
CA VAL A 131 3.90 8.68 -17.03
C VAL A 131 4.34 7.85 -15.82
N CYS A 132 5.34 8.33 -15.08
CA CYS A 132 5.91 7.56 -13.98
C CYS A 132 5.07 7.65 -12.71
N GLU A 133 4.41 8.79 -12.46
CA GLU A 133 3.50 9.02 -11.34
C GLU A 133 2.22 8.22 -11.53
N ASP A 134 1.64 8.18 -12.73
CA ASP A 134 0.50 7.31 -13.02
C ASP A 134 0.86 5.82 -12.86
N ALA A 135 2.05 5.42 -13.30
CA ALA A 135 2.51 4.05 -13.09
C ALA A 135 2.69 3.72 -11.61
N GLU A 136 3.18 4.67 -10.81
CA GLU A 136 3.38 4.52 -9.37
C GLU A 136 2.04 4.42 -8.64
N GLY A 137 1.10 5.32 -8.89
CA GLY A 137 -0.23 5.32 -8.28
C GLY A 137 -1.03 4.06 -8.62
N MET A 138 -0.96 3.58 -9.87
CA MET A 138 -1.56 2.30 -10.26
C MET A 138 -0.95 1.13 -9.48
N ILE A 139 0.37 1.18 -9.23
CA ILE A 139 1.01 0.17 -8.39
C ILE A 139 0.54 0.31 -6.95
N GLU A 140 0.49 1.52 -6.37
CA GLU A 140 0.09 1.78 -4.97
C GLU A 140 -1.26 1.14 -4.60
N VAL A 141 -2.24 1.27 -5.49
CA VAL A 141 -3.57 0.65 -5.37
C VAL A 141 -3.59 -0.86 -5.72
N ASN A 142 -2.42 -1.46 -5.91
CA ASN A 142 -2.21 -2.86 -6.24
C ASN A 142 -2.87 -3.29 -7.57
N ALA A 143 -2.81 -2.43 -8.60
CA ALA A 143 -3.25 -2.80 -9.94
C ALA A 143 -2.39 -3.93 -10.54
N SER A 144 -2.97 -4.66 -11.49
CA SER A 144 -2.25 -5.73 -12.17
C SER A 144 -1.09 -5.19 -13.00
N PHE A 145 -0.03 -5.99 -13.17
CA PHE A 145 1.09 -5.61 -14.04
C PHE A 145 0.65 -5.27 -15.47
N LEU A 146 -0.39 -5.95 -15.98
CA LEU A 146 -0.95 -5.65 -17.30
C LEU A 146 -1.61 -4.27 -17.32
N THR A 147 -2.40 -3.95 -16.29
CA THR A 147 -3.03 -2.63 -16.14
C THR A 147 -1.98 -1.52 -16.11
N VAL A 148 -0.92 -1.68 -15.32
CA VAL A 148 0.19 -0.71 -15.27
C VAL A 148 0.81 -0.53 -16.66
N MET A 149 1.13 -1.63 -17.36
CA MET A 149 1.67 -1.54 -18.72
C MET A 149 0.70 -0.88 -19.71
N SER A 150 -0.60 -1.13 -19.59
CA SER A 150 -1.63 -0.47 -20.40
C SER A 150 -1.73 1.02 -20.11
N THR A 151 -1.54 1.46 -18.86
CA THR A 151 -1.43 2.88 -18.52
C THR A 151 -0.27 3.54 -19.25
N LEU A 152 0.92 2.91 -19.26
CA LEU A 152 2.05 3.42 -20.05
C LEU A 152 1.72 3.51 -21.55
N ASP A 153 1.12 2.46 -22.13
CA ASP A 153 0.73 2.46 -23.54
C ASP A 153 -0.30 3.60 -23.84
N ASN A 154 -1.29 3.81 -22.97
CA ASN A 154 -2.29 4.88 -23.09
C ASN A 154 -1.70 6.29 -22.96
N LEU A 155 -0.63 6.43 -22.18
CA LEU A 155 0.13 7.66 -22.04
C LEU A 155 1.20 7.81 -23.15
N GLY A 156 1.07 7.10 -24.26
CA GLY A 156 1.91 7.30 -25.45
C GLY A 156 3.34 6.78 -25.28
N VAL A 157 3.60 5.87 -24.33
CA VAL A 157 4.88 5.16 -24.25
C VAL A 157 4.93 4.12 -25.36
N GLU A 158 5.38 4.53 -26.54
CA GLU A 158 5.47 3.66 -27.70
C GLU A 158 6.75 2.79 -27.68
N PHE A 159 6.65 1.61 -28.30
CA PHE A 159 7.75 0.64 -28.37
C PHE A 159 8.06 0.25 -29.81
N ASN A 160 9.26 0.60 -30.26
CA ASN A 160 9.76 0.28 -31.60
C ASN A 160 10.32 -1.15 -31.70
N SER A 161 10.50 -1.84 -30.58
CA SER A 161 10.97 -3.23 -30.56
C SER A 161 10.51 -4.00 -29.33
N LYS A 162 10.48 -5.33 -29.45
CA LYS A 162 10.30 -6.25 -28.31
C LYS A 162 11.33 -6.01 -27.21
N GLN A 163 12.58 -5.73 -27.58
CA GLN A 163 13.67 -5.50 -26.63
C GLN A 163 13.43 -4.25 -25.77
N GLN A 164 12.94 -3.16 -26.39
CA GLN A 164 12.57 -1.93 -25.69
C GLN A 164 11.40 -2.20 -24.72
N ARG A 165 10.34 -2.87 -25.20
CA ARG A 165 9.20 -3.25 -24.36
C ARG A 165 9.62 -4.12 -23.18
N ASP A 166 10.49 -5.12 -23.41
CA ASP A 166 10.99 -6.00 -22.35
C ASP A 166 11.88 -5.26 -21.34
N LYS A 167 12.61 -4.21 -21.76
CA LYS A 167 13.37 -3.36 -20.86
C LYS A 167 12.44 -2.57 -19.92
N VAL A 168 11.41 -1.92 -20.45
CA VAL A 168 10.43 -1.19 -19.63
C VAL A 168 9.68 -2.15 -18.70
N LYS A 169 9.25 -3.32 -19.18
CA LYS A 169 8.65 -4.35 -18.32
C LYS A 169 9.54 -4.73 -17.12
N ARG A 170 10.86 -4.79 -17.29
CA ARG A 170 11.78 -5.04 -16.17
C ARG A 170 11.87 -3.86 -15.20
N LEU A 171 11.86 -2.63 -15.72
CA LEU A 171 11.86 -1.41 -14.89
C LEU A 171 10.57 -1.30 -14.08
N VAL A 172 9.41 -1.52 -14.71
CA VAL A 172 8.10 -1.53 -14.04
C VAL A 172 8.03 -2.61 -12.96
N ARG A 173 8.52 -3.82 -13.21
CA ARG A 173 8.59 -4.85 -12.15
C ARG A 173 9.46 -4.42 -10.97
N LYS A 174 10.58 -3.74 -11.24
CA LYS A 174 11.43 -3.21 -10.17
C LYS A 174 10.76 -2.08 -9.41
N LEU A 175 10.01 -1.22 -10.09
CA LEU A 175 9.16 -0.22 -9.43
C LEU A 175 8.11 -0.90 -8.55
N GLN A 176 7.40 -1.90 -9.07
CA GLN A 176 6.39 -2.67 -8.35
C GLN A 176 6.92 -3.39 -7.10
N ASP A 177 8.20 -3.77 -7.10
CA ASP A 177 8.85 -4.32 -5.91
C ASP A 177 9.13 -3.26 -4.81
N ASN A 178 9.19 -1.97 -5.16
CA ASN A 178 9.69 -0.88 -4.31
C ASN A 178 8.68 0.26 -4.06
N VAL A 179 7.42 0.11 -4.47
CA VAL A 179 6.31 1.02 -4.14
C VAL A 179 5.58 0.50 -2.91
N ARG A 180 5.17 1.41 -2.03
CA ARG A 180 4.35 1.07 -0.86
C ARG A 180 2.94 0.70 -1.32
N LEU A 181 2.36 -0.35 -0.76
CA LEU A 181 1.03 -0.82 -1.17
C LEU A 181 0.03 -0.69 -0.02
N TRP A 182 -1.17 -0.21 -0.33
CA TRP A 182 -2.29 -0.22 0.62
C TRP A 182 -2.61 -1.64 1.10
N THR A 183 -2.62 -2.60 0.16
CA THR A 183 -2.85 -4.03 0.46
C THR A 183 -1.73 -4.65 1.30
N ASN A 184 -0.59 -3.98 1.46
CA ASN A 184 0.53 -4.39 2.32
C ASN A 184 0.69 -3.51 3.57
N LYS A 185 -0.33 -2.73 3.94
CA LYS A 185 -0.28 -1.83 5.11
C LYS A 185 0.95 -0.91 5.08
N GLY A 186 1.21 -0.31 3.91
CA GLY A 186 2.30 0.66 3.70
C GLY A 186 3.68 0.05 3.46
N HIS A 187 3.82 -1.28 3.49
CA HIS A 187 5.06 -1.93 3.09
C HIS A 187 5.20 -2.04 1.57
N THR A 188 6.45 -2.04 1.10
CA THR A 188 6.75 -2.48 -0.27
C THR A 188 6.72 -4.01 -0.38
N ASN A 189 6.61 -4.52 -1.61
CA ASN A 189 6.74 -5.95 -1.86
C ASN A 189 8.13 -6.48 -1.47
N GLN A 190 9.20 -5.70 -1.66
CA GLN A 190 10.55 -6.09 -1.28
C GLN A 190 10.71 -6.16 0.24
N GLU A 191 10.21 -5.18 0.99
CA GLU A 191 10.26 -5.19 2.46
C GLU A 191 9.52 -6.41 3.04
N LEU A 192 8.33 -6.73 2.53
CA LEU A 192 7.60 -7.92 2.96
C LEU A 192 8.35 -9.22 2.65
N LYS A 193 9.00 -9.32 1.48
CA LYS A 193 9.86 -10.46 1.13
C LYS A 193 11.02 -10.60 2.12
N ASP A 194 11.67 -9.51 2.48
CA ASP A 194 12.78 -9.49 3.44
C ASP A 194 12.32 -9.89 4.86
N LEU A 195 11.05 -9.61 5.20
CA LEU A 195 10.39 -10.07 6.43
C LEU A 195 9.87 -11.53 6.37
N GLY A 196 10.08 -12.23 5.25
CA GLY A 196 9.69 -13.63 5.05
C GLY A 196 8.24 -13.84 4.59
N TYR A 197 7.55 -12.78 4.14
CA TYR A 197 6.26 -12.90 3.47
C TYR A 197 6.49 -13.21 2.00
N SER A 198 5.77 -14.19 1.47
CA SER A 198 5.90 -14.58 0.06
C SER A 198 4.53 -14.72 -0.56
N ALA A 199 4.46 -14.54 -1.88
CA ALA A 199 3.24 -14.79 -2.62
C ALA A 199 2.88 -16.27 -2.47
N ALA A 200 1.68 -16.55 -1.96
CA ALA A 200 1.16 -17.90 -1.99
C ALA A 200 0.70 -18.21 -3.43
N GLY A 201 1.36 -19.15 -4.11
CA GLY A 201 0.86 -19.72 -5.39
C GLY A 201 1.30 -19.00 -6.67
N ASN A 202 1.14 -19.70 -7.81
CA ASN A 202 1.79 -19.45 -9.10
C ASN A 202 1.65 -18.03 -9.69
N ALA A 203 2.71 -17.61 -10.38
CA ALA A 203 3.00 -16.27 -10.90
C ALA A 203 2.12 -15.80 -12.08
N SER A 204 0.80 -16.03 -12.05
CA SER A 204 -0.09 -15.74 -13.19
C SER A 204 -1.51 -15.36 -12.77
N ALA A 205 -1.68 -14.37 -11.90
CA ALA A 205 -2.88 -13.54 -11.80
C ALA A 205 -2.60 -12.37 -10.85
N GLY A 206 -3.11 -11.18 -11.18
CA GLY A 206 -2.85 -9.90 -10.49
C GLY A 206 -3.38 -9.77 -9.06
N ASN A 207 -3.71 -10.87 -8.38
CA ASN A 207 -4.18 -10.90 -6.99
C ASN A 207 -3.30 -11.88 -6.18
N GLN A 208 -2.12 -11.40 -5.76
CA GLN A 208 -1.24 -12.19 -4.90
C GLN A 208 -1.44 -11.81 -3.43
N VAL A 209 -2.03 -12.72 -2.66
CA VAL A 209 -2.03 -12.61 -1.20
C VAL A 209 -0.64 -13.01 -0.70
N LEU A 210 0.14 -12.03 -0.24
CA LEU A 210 1.40 -12.28 0.46
C LEU A 210 1.08 -12.85 1.83
N THR A 211 1.48 -14.09 2.09
CA THR A 211 1.34 -14.73 3.40
C THR A 211 2.70 -15.14 3.92
N LYS A 212 2.94 -14.96 5.22
CA LYS A 212 4.12 -15.53 5.85
C LYS A 212 3.94 -17.03 5.89
N LYS A 213 4.88 -17.77 5.31
CA LYS A 213 4.95 -19.21 5.51
C LYS A 213 5.36 -19.45 6.96
N ILE A 214 4.37 -19.58 7.83
CA ILE A 214 4.58 -20.02 9.20
C ILE A 214 5.11 -21.47 9.15
N GLY A 215 6.32 -21.67 9.66
CA GLY A 215 6.93 -22.99 9.74
C GLY A 215 6.09 -23.90 10.63
N ARG A 216 5.97 -25.18 10.28
CA ARG A 216 5.24 -26.19 11.10
C ARG A 216 5.68 -26.17 12.58
N ASN A 217 6.91 -25.77 12.87
CA ASN A 217 7.46 -25.73 14.22
C ASN A 217 7.47 -24.34 14.87
N ASP A 218 7.07 -23.28 14.16
CA ASP A 218 7.05 -21.90 14.67
C ASP A 218 5.90 -21.69 15.68
N PRO A 219 5.99 -20.69 16.57
CA PRO A 219 4.86 -20.31 17.42
C PRO A 219 3.61 -19.99 16.60
N CYS A 220 2.47 -20.56 17.00
CA CYS A 220 1.22 -20.43 16.27
C CYS A 220 0.71 -18.97 16.28
N HIS A 221 0.24 -18.50 15.12
CA HIS A 221 -0.25 -17.13 14.92
C HIS A 221 -1.45 -16.75 15.79
N CYS A 222 -2.20 -17.73 16.31
CA CYS A 222 -3.34 -17.50 17.21
C CYS A 222 -2.96 -17.13 18.65
N GLY A 223 -1.67 -16.91 18.96
CA GLY A 223 -1.20 -16.52 20.30
C GLY A 223 -1.20 -17.65 21.35
N SER A 224 -1.42 -18.90 20.97
CA SER A 224 -1.53 -20.02 21.94
C SER A 224 -0.20 -20.47 22.56
N GLY A 225 0.94 -19.93 22.09
CA GLY A 225 2.28 -20.39 22.46
C GLY A 225 2.65 -21.81 21.96
N LYS A 226 1.72 -22.53 21.31
CA LYS A 226 1.96 -23.87 20.76
C LYS A 226 2.65 -23.77 19.40
N LYS A 227 3.40 -24.81 19.00
CA LYS A 227 3.91 -24.95 17.63
C LYS A 227 2.75 -25.00 16.64
N TYR A 228 2.87 -24.34 15.49
CA TYR A 228 1.81 -24.21 14.49
C TYR A 228 1.19 -25.56 14.08
N LYS A 229 2.01 -26.59 13.86
CA LYS A 229 1.56 -27.96 13.53
C LYS A 229 0.70 -28.65 14.58
N LYS A 230 0.71 -28.15 15.82
CA LYS A 230 -0.08 -28.69 16.94
C LYS A 230 -1.25 -27.77 17.31
N CYS A 231 -1.53 -26.76 16.49
CA CYS A 231 -2.55 -25.75 16.79
C CYS A 231 -3.40 -25.44 15.55
N CYS A 232 -3.15 -24.33 14.85
CA CYS A 232 -4.02 -23.90 13.75
C CYS A 232 -3.74 -24.55 12.39
N LEU A 233 -2.65 -25.31 12.21
CA LEU A 233 -2.30 -25.90 10.90
C LEU A 233 -3.47 -26.67 10.25
N ASP A 234 -4.12 -27.56 10.99
CA ASP A 234 -5.22 -28.37 10.44
C ASP A 234 -6.50 -27.56 10.22
N LYS A 235 -6.71 -26.49 10.99
CA LYS A 235 -7.86 -25.59 10.84
C LYS A 235 -7.69 -24.71 9.61
N ASP A 236 -6.51 -24.12 9.45
CA ASP A 236 -6.16 -23.26 8.32
C ASP A 236 -6.14 -24.04 7.01
N ASN A 237 -5.71 -25.31 7.02
CA ASN A 237 -5.75 -26.18 5.84
C ASN A 237 -7.18 -26.50 5.39
N LYS A 238 -8.15 -26.56 6.30
CA LYS A 238 -9.57 -26.80 5.97
C LYS A 238 -10.28 -25.57 5.44
N MET A 239 -9.79 -24.36 5.76
CA MET A 239 -10.33 -23.08 5.27
C MET A 239 -9.80 -22.68 3.88
N LYS A 240 -8.88 -23.47 3.30
CA LYS A 240 -8.34 -23.26 1.96
C LYS A 240 -9.04 -24.10 0.87
N ILE A 241 -10.19 -24.71 1.20
CA ILE A 241 -11.04 -25.48 0.28
C ILE A 241 -12.24 -24.62 -0.09
#